data_AF-A0A947JH35-F1
#
_entry.id   AF-A0A947JH35-F1
#
_cell.length_a   1.000
_cell.length_b   1.000
_cell.length_c   1.000
_cell.angle_alpha   90.00
_cell.angle_beta   90.00
_cell.angle_gamma   90.00
#
_symmetry.space_group_name_H-M   'P 1'
#
loop_
_entity.id
_entity.type
_entity.pdbx_description
1 polymer ?
#
loop_
_entity_poly.entity_id
_entity_poly.type
_entity_poly.pdbx_seq_one_letter_code
_entity_poly.pdbx_strand_id
1 'polypeptide(L)' 'RSKAIAYPRQIAMYLTRQLTDYSLPEIGDQFGGRDHTTVIHACSKIEADLKEKDGFKVLLGRLIDSIKG' A
#
# COMPACT_ATOMS: atom_id res chain seq x y z
N ARG A 1 14.92 8.82 4.08
CA ARG A 1 13.72 9.12 3.24
C ARG A 1 12.62 9.67 4.16
N SER A 2 11.98 10.79 3.83
CA SER A 2 10.97 11.41 4.73
C SER A 2 9.75 10.49 4.94
N LYS A 3 9.35 10.28 6.20
CA LYS A 3 8.17 9.46 6.57
C LYS A 3 6.89 9.94 5.86
N ALA A 4 6.78 11.26 5.65
CA ALA A 4 5.65 11.89 4.96
C ALA A 4 5.43 11.39 3.53
N ILE A 5 6.48 10.90 2.86
CA ILE A 5 6.39 10.35 1.50
C ILE A 5 6.42 8.82 1.53
N ALA A 6 7.15 8.22 2.48
CA ALA A 6 7.27 6.77 2.59
C ALA A 6 5.92 6.10 2.88
N TYR A 7 5.15 6.67 3.82
CA TYR A 7 3.91 6.05 4.28
C TYR A 7 2.78 6.05 3.23
N PRO A 8 2.46 7.17 2.54
CA PRO A 8 1.47 7.14 1.45
C PRO A 8 1.82 6.16 0.33
N ARG A 9 3.11 6.00 0.05
CA ARG A 9 3.60 5.02 -0.93
C ARG A 9 3.37 3.58 -0.46
N GLN A 10 3.55 3.27 0.82
CA GLN A 10 3.27 1.95 1.35
C GLN A 10 1.77 1.62 1.22
N ILE A 11 0.91 2.61 1.49
CA ILE A 11 -0.54 2.49 1.27
C ILE A 11 -0.83 2.20 -0.20
N ALA A 12 -0.25 2.96 -1.12
CA ALA A 12 -0.44 2.76 -2.55
C ALA A 12 0.03 1.36 -3.00
N MET A 13 1.19 0.88 -2.55
CA MET A 13 1.67 -0.48 -2.86
C MET A 13 0.71 -1.57 -2.37
N TYR A 14 0.20 -1.42 -1.14
CA TYR A 14 -0.79 -2.34 -0.59
C TYR A 14 -2.08 -2.32 -1.43
N LEU A 15 -2.60 -1.14 -1.76
CA LEU A 15 -3.80 -1.00 -2.58
C LEU A 15 -3.62 -1.60 -3.97
N THR A 16 -2.50 -1.35 -4.64
CA THR A 16 -2.20 -1.98 -5.94
C THR A 16 -2.25 -3.50 -5.83
N ARG A 17 -1.69 -4.08 -4.76
CA ARG A 17 -1.73 -5.53 -4.54
C ARG A 17 -3.14 -6.06 -4.28
N GLN A 18 -4.03 -5.27 -3.67
CA GLN A 18 -5.42 -5.69 -3.39
C GLN A 18 -6.36 -5.48 -4.58
N LEU A 19 -6.07 -4.52 -5.45
CA LEU A 19 -6.97 -4.07 -6.51
C LEU A 19 -6.55 -4.55 -7.91
N THR A 20 -5.40 -5.20 -8.04
CA THR A 20 -4.85 -5.67 -9.32
C THR A 20 -4.18 -7.03 -9.17
N ASP A 21 -3.95 -7.71 -10.28
CA ASP A 21 -3.27 -9.02 -10.33
C ASP A 21 -1.73 -8.91 -10.49
N TYR A 22 -1.15 -7.71 -10.35
CA TYR A 22 0.29 -7.54 -10.48
C TYR A 22 1.06 -8.32 -9.41
N SER A 23 2.15 -8.96 -9.83
CA SER A 23 3.11 -9.63 -8.96
C SER A 23 3.90 -8.63 -8.11
N LEU A 24 4.51 -9.11 -7.01
CA LEU A 24 5.31 -8.25 -6.13
C LEU A 24 6.50 -7.56 -6.84
N PRO A 25 7.23 -8.23 -7.77
CA PRO A 25 8.23 -7.57 -8.59
C PRO A 25 7.66 -6.47 -9.49
N GLU A 26 6.55 -6.75 -10.19
CA GLU A 26 5.92 -5.76 -11.08
C GLU A 26 5.45 -4.52 -10.31
N ILE A 27 4.86 -4.71 -9.13
CA ILE A 27 4.52 -3.59 -8.23
C ILE A 27 5.81 -2.84 -7.85
N GLY A 28 6.87 -3.54 -7.46
CA GLY A 28 8.16 -2.92 -7.15
C GLY A 28 8.65 -1.99 -8.27
N ASP A 29 8.60 -2.47 -9.51
CA ASP A 29 9.00 -1.75 -10.71
C ASP A 29 8.14 -0.51 -10.96
N GLN A 30 6.80 -0.63 -10.90
CA GLN A 30 5.87 0.50 -11.07
C GLN A 30 6.07 1.60 -10.01
N PHE A 31 6.58 1.23 -8.85
CA PHE A 31 6.88 2.17 -7.78
C PHE A 31 8.31 2.73 -7.85
N GLY A 32 8.99 2.64 -9.00
CA GLY A 32 10.31 3.21 -9.26
C GLY A 32 11.44 2.22 -8.99
N GLY A 33 11.30 1.00 -9.51
CA GLY A 33 12.34 -0.04 -9.46
C GLY A 33 12.67 -0.51 -8.04
N ARG A 34 11.67 -0.62 -7.16
CA ARG A 34 11.91 -1.10 -5.79
C ARG A 34 11.93 -2.61 -5.75
N ASP A 35 12.79 -3.13 -4.88
CA ASP A 35 12.83 -4.55 -4.57
C ASP A 35 11.45 -5.06 -4.10
N HIS A 36 11.04 -6.23 -4.58
CA HIS A 36 9.80 -6.89 -4.19
C HIS A 36 9.66 -7.06 -2.67
N THR A 37 10.76 -7.23 -1.93
CA THR A 37 10.77 -7.24 -0.46
C THR A 37 10.30 -5.92 0.14
N THR A 38 10.54 -4.78 -0.53
CA THR A 38 9.99 -3.48 -0.12
C THR A 38 8.46 -3.48 -0.22
N VAL A 39 7.90 -4.12 -1.25
CA VAL A 39 6.45 -4.28 -1.41
C VAL A 39 5.90 -5.18 -0.30
N ILE A 40 6.59 -6.28 0.04
CA ILE A 40 6.22 -7.14 1.18
C ILE A 40 6.19 -6.32 2.47
N HIS A 41 7.25 -5.58 2.77
CA HIS A 41 7.31 -4.73 3.97
C HIS A 41 6.22 -3.66 3.99
N ALA A 42 5.90 -3.07 2.84
CA ALA A 42 4.79 -2.13 2.72
C ALA A 42 3.46 -2.81 3.07
N CYS A 43 3.16 -3.96 2.48
CA CYS A 43 1.93 -4.70 2.73
C CYS A 43 1.80 -5.10 4.20
N SER A 44 2.84 -5.71 4.79
CA SER A 44 2.82 -6.08 6.21
C SER A 44 2.62 -4.88 7.13
N LYS A 45 3.19 -3.71 6.78
CA LYS A 45 2.99 -2.49 7.57
C LYS A 45 1.54 -2.01 7.51
N ILE A 46 0.91 -2.04 6.35
CA ILE A 46 -0.49 -1.62 6.19
C ILE A 46 -1.45 -2.62 6.87
N GLU A 47 -1.15 -3.92 6.80
CA GLU A 47 -1.90 -4.95 7.52
C GLU A 47 -1.82 -4.80 9.04
N ALA A 48 -0.65 -4.43 9.59
CA ALA A 48 -0.51 -4.11 11.00
C ALA A 48 -1.32 -2.87 11.37
N ASP A 49 -1.24 -1.81 10.57
CA ASP A 49 -2.00 -0.58 10.79
C ASP A 49 -3.53 -0.82 10.75
N LEU A 50 -4.01 -1.75 9.91
CA LEU A 50 -5.42 -2.15 9.88
C LEU A 50 -5.90 -2.83 11.18
N LYS A 51 -4.98 -3.40 11.97
CA LYS A 51 -5.27 -4.04 13.26
C LYS A 51 -5.07 -3.08 14.44
N GLU A 52 -4.08 -2.21 14.35
CA GLU A 52 -3.62 -1.38 15.47
C GLU A 52 -4.21 0.03 15.48
N LYS A 53 -4.58 0.59 14.32
CA LYS A 53 -5.05 1.97 14.21
C LYS A 53 -6.55 2.05 14.03
N ASP A 54 -7.22 2.52 15.07
CA ASP A 54 -8.64 2.81 15.03
C ASP A 54 -8.98 3.81 13.90
N GLY A 55 -10.04 3.51 13.16
CA GLY A 55 -10.50 4.33 12.03
C GLY A 55 -9.68 4.21 10.74
N PHE A 56 -8.51 3.54 10.75
CA PHE A 56 -7.69 3.40 9.54
C PHE A 56 -8.40 2.58 8.45
N LYS A 57 -9.14 1.54 8.84
CA LYS A 57 -9.98 0.76 7.91
C LYS A 57 -11.02 1.62 7.19
N VAL A 58 -11.63 2.57 7.89
CA VAL A 58 -12.62 3.50 7.30
C VAL A 58 -11.94 4.44 6.31
N LEU A 59 -10.77 4.99 6.67
CA LEU A 59 -9.98 5.82 5.77
C LEU A 59 -9.59 5.06 4.49
N LEU A 60 -9.10 3.83 4.65
CA LEU A 60 -8.68 2.99 3.52
C LEU A 60 -9.87 2.63 2.62
N GLY A 61 -11.04 2.35 3.21
CA GLY A 61 -12.28 2.16 2.47
C GLY A 61 -12.63 3.35 1.60
N ARG A 62 -12.61 4.57 2.16
CA ARG A 62 -12.86 5.81 1.39
C ARG A 62 -11.88 6.00 0.23
N LEU A 63 -10.61 5.64 0.42
CA LEU A 63 -9.62 5.69 -0.66
C LEU A 63 -9.95 4.68 -1.77
N ILE A 64 -10.35 3.47 -1.41
CA ILE A 64 -10.76 2.44 -2.38
C ILE A 64 -12.00 2.90 -3.15
N ASP A 65 -12.99 3.46 -2.47
CA ASP A 65 -14.21 3.98 -3.11
C ASP A 65 -13.86 5.10 -4.10
N SER A 66 -12.98 6.02 -3.70
CA SER A 66 -12.49 7.10 -4.59
C SER A 66 -11.70 6.59 -5.80
N ILE A 67 -11.07 5.42 -5.73
CA ILE A 67 -10.34 4.84 -6.86
C ILE A 67 -11.30 4.15 -7.83
N LYS A 68 -12.37 3.54 -7.31
CA LYS A 68 -13.33 2.77 -8.11
C LYS A 68 -14.36 3.64 -8.83
N GLY A 69 -14.59 4.87 -8.33
CA GLY A 69 -15.56 5.82 -8.91
C GLY A 69 -16.94 5.62 -8.34
#